data_AF-A0A671TIF3-F1
#
_entry.id   AF-A0A671TIF3-F1
#
_cell.length_a   1.000
_cell.length_b   1.000
_cell.length_c   1.000
_cell.angle_alpha   90.00
_cell.angle_beta   90.00
_cell.angle_gamma   90.00
#
_symmetry.space_group_name_H-M   'P 1'
#
loop_
_entity.id
_entity.type
_entity.pdbx_description
1 polymer ?
#
loop_
_entity_poly.entity_id
_entity_poly.type
_entity_poly.pdbx_seq_one_letter_code
_entity_poly.pdbx_strand_id
1 'polypeptide(L)'
;MIRNTETGHSGDKMKLIAALALLVTLFHQGYSNSLDSCVGRCGYGTDSGFSCQCNPSCERYNDCCSDYIDICKEGARSCKGRCGESYNSQNECHCNSKCSKYNNCCSDYADLCDSTGDGGSVITDAEIKAVSEALFALDSNKASASELVIDPQALVHDSQTSSQSDLSPGHLFRYLDEQALFSKPTFAALLAVLDNYNRMTGQNEGFTAQQLAEQETFVRETMANTELGRELFAFLYTKGVYASEAEFLQDLKMMWFGLYSRSSGKMDSSGFEHIFAGEVKGGKVSGFHNWVQFYLLEKSGKLNYYSHSFNGPWTSYPDVMGMQFMWAGYFKQVGSAIIGCSPEFDFAMYSLCYITRPGKQCRLSLGGKELIIQTYTWDNSSYGNGKKFIGSAFPATPRN
;
A
#
# COMPACT_ATOMS: atom_id res chain seq x y z
N MET A 1 -98.24 -15.71 -44.01
CA MET A 1 -96.85 -16.16 -43.74
C MET A 1 -96.06 -14.90 -43.41
N ILE A 2 -95.87 -14.54 -42.13
CA ILE A 2 -94.85 -15.06 -41.19
C ILE A 2 -93.45 -14.72 -41.75
N ARG A 3 -92.80 -13.59 -41.41
CA ARG A 3 -92.26 -13.04 -40.12
C ARG A 3 -90.77 -13.41 -39.88
N ASN A 4 -89.93 -12.38 -39.90
CA ASN A 4 -88.85 -11.97 -38.98
C ASN A 4 -87.85 -12.97 -38.34
N THR A 5 -86.60 -12.44 -38.24
CA THR A 5 -85.58 -12.56 -37.15
C THR A 5 -84.78 -13.88 -37.02
N GLU A 6 -83.51 -13.91 -36.57
CA GLU A 6 -82.63 -12.84 -36.01
C GLU A 6 -81.11 -13.05 -36.26
N THR A 7 -80.25 -12.11 -35.84
CA THR A 7 -78.76 -12.17 -35.88
C THR A 7 -78.14 -12.75 -34.60
N GLY A 8 -77.08 -13.56 -34.70
CA GLY A 8 -76.38 -14.17 -33.55
C GLY A 8 -74.86 -13.98 -33.53
N HIS A 9 -74.34 -13.45 -32.43
CA HIS A 9 -72.94 -13.09 -32.15
C HIS A 9 -71.90 -14.23 -32.36
N SER A 10 -70.77 -13.90 -33.02
CA SER A 10 -69.51 -14.66 -32.92
C SER A 10 -68.33 -13.68 -32.82
N GLY A 11 -68.15 -13.08 -31.64
CA GLY A 11 -67.18 -11.98 -31.43
C GLY A 11 -66.34 -12.04 -30.14
N ASP A 12 -66.72 -12.84 -29.13
CA ASP A 12 -66.15 -12.70 -27.77
C ASP A 12 -65.09 -13.74 -27.36
N LYS A 13 -64.89 -14.83 -28.12
CA LYS A 13 -63.92 -15.87 -27.73
C LYS A 13 -62.45 -15.54 -28.02
N MET A 14 -62.16 -14.50 -28.81
CA MET A 14 -60.78 -14.12 -29.16
C MET A 14 -60.15 -13.07 -28.22
N LYS A 15 -60.94 -12.39 -27.37
CA LYS A 15 -60.43 -11.36 -26.44
C LYS A 15 -60.08 -11.88 -25.05
N LEU A 16 -60.65 -13.01 -24.62
CA LEU A 16 -60.37 -13.58 -23.28
C LEU A 16 -59.01 -14.28 -23.18
N ILE A 17 -58.48 -14.82 -24.28
CA ILE A 17 -57.21 -15.58 -24.27
C ILE A 17 -55.99 -14.64 -24.23
N ALA A 18 -56.06 -13.48 -24.89
CA ALA A 18 -55.01 -12.46 -24.82
C ALA A 18 -54.88 -11.82 -23.43
N ALA A 19 -55.98 -11.70 -22.68
CA ALA A 19 -55.97 -11.16 -21.32
C ALA A 19 -55.35 -12.10 -20.29
N LEU A 20 -55.49 -13.42 -20.47
CA LEU A 20 -54.90 -14.43 -19.57
C LEU A 20 -53.39 -14.62 -19.80
N ALA A 21 -52.90 -14.44 -21.03
CA ALA A 21 -51.45 -14.47 -21.31
C ALA A 21 -50.69 -13.28 -20.69
N LEU A 22 -51.33 -12.10 -20.56
CA LEU A 22 -50.74 -10.90 -19.95
C LEU A 22 -50.83 -10.85 -18.41
N LEU A 23 -51.67 -11.68 -17.80
CA LEU A 23 -51.80 -11.77 -16.33
C LEU A 23 -50.87 -12.83 -15.69
N VAL A 24 -50.37 -13.79 -16.47
CA VAL A 24 -49.37 -14.77 -15.99
C VAL A 24 -47.94 -14.22 -16.08
N THR A 25 -47.67 -13.26 -16.97
CA THR A 25 -46.36 -12.56 -17.04
C THR A 25 -46.13 -11.52 -15.94
N LEU A 26 -47.14 -11.23 -15.11
CA LEU A 26 -47.06 -10.21 -14.04
C LEU A 26 -46.85 -10.77 -12.62
N PHE A 27 -46.63 -12.08 -12.46
CA PHE A 27 -46.30 -12.71 -11.17
C PHE A 27 -44.99 -13.50 -11.16
N HIS A 28 -44.11 -13.33 -12.16
CA HIS A 28 -42.75 -13.90 -12.17
C HIS A 28 -41.66 -12.87 -12.52
N GLN A 29 -41.93 -11.57 -12.36
CA GLN A 29 -40.88 -10.58 -12.10
C GLN A 29 -40.72 -10.43 -10.60
N GLY A 30 -39.97 -11.37 -10.00
CA GLY A 30 -39.32 -11.10 -8.73
C GLY A 30 -38.31 -9.97 -8.96
N TYR A 31 -38.68 -8.75 -8.59
CA TYR A 31 -37.76 -7.62 -8.53
C TYR A 31 -36.71 -7.90 -7.45
N SER A 32 -35.63 -8.58 -7.85
CA SER A 32 -34.41 -8.65 -7.05
C SER A 32 -33.72 -7.28 -7.13
N ASN A 33 -34.23 -6.33 -6.33
CA ASN A 33 -33.45 -5.17 -5.96
C ASN A 33 -32.28 -5.67 -5.11
N SER A 34 -31.04 -5.46 -5.56
CA SER A 34 -29.82 -5.90 -4.86
C SER A 34 -29.53 -5.12 -3.56
N LEU A 35 -30.55 -4.51 -2.96
CA LEU A 35 -30.50 -3.81 -1.68
C LEU A 35 -31.17 -4.63 -0.56
N ASP A 36 -32.21 -5.41 -0.86
CA ASP A 36 -33.05 -6.09 0.14
C ASP A 36 -32.52 -7.49 0.52
N SER A 37 -31.24 -7.54 0.92
CA SER A 37 -30.54 -8.75 1.39
C SER A 37 -29.87 -8.51 2.75
N CYS A 38 -29.72 -9.56 3.55
CA CYS A 38 -29.04 -9.51 4.83
C CYS A 38 -27.51 -9.69 4.79
N VAL A 39 -26.90 -9.91 3.61
CA VAL A 39 -25.42 -9.95 3.47
C VAL A 39 -24.82 -8.66 4.05
N GLY A 40 -23.98 -8.78 5.08
CA GLY A 40 -23.35 -7.64 5.76
C GLY A 40 -24.29 -6.72 6.56
N ARG A 41 -25.60 -7.05 6.68
CA ARG A 41 -26.62 -6.23 7.36
C ARG A 41 -27.18 -6.85 8.65
N CYS A 42 -26.73 -8.03 9.05
CA CYS A 42 -27.17 -8.70 10.28
C CYS A 42 -26.85 -7.90 11.55
N GLY A 43 -27.85 -7.72 12.42
CA GLY A 43 -27.66 -7.17 13.78
C GLY A 43 -27.53 -5.65 13.88
N TYR A 44 -27.62 -4.93 12.77
CA TYR A 44 -27.74 -3.46 12.79
C TYR A 44 -29.15 -3.03 13.25
N GLY A 45 -29.31 -1.75 13.62
CA GLY A 45 -30.62 -1.19 13.98
C GLY A 45 -31.60 -1.19 12.80
N THR A 46 -32.84 -0.74 13.03
CA THR A 46 -33.82 -0.57 11.94
C THR A 46 -33.33 0.49 10.95
N ASP A 47 -33.23 0.13 9.68
CA ASP A 47 -32.78 1.01 8.59
C ASP A 47 -33.91 1.25 7.61
N SER A 48 -34.37 2.51 7.52
CA SER A 48 -35.46 2.92 6.62
C SER A 48 -35.03 3.13 5.17
N GLY A 49 -33.75 2.92 4.83
CA GLY A 49 -33.26 2.91 3.46
C GLY A 49 -33.57 1.61 2.69
N PHE A 50 -34.11 0.60 3.35
CA PHE A 50 -34.39 -0.73 2.82
C PHE A 50 -35.85 -1.13 3.04
N SER A 51 -36.39 -2.01 2.19
CA SER A 51 -37.78 -2.48 2.34
C SER A 51 -37.92 -3.57 3.41
N CYS A 52 -36.80 -4.15 3.85
CA CYS A 52 -36.75 -5.22 4.83
C CYS A 52 -35.58 -5.07 5.83
N GLN A 53 -35.75 -5.71 6.99
CA GLN A 53 -34.86 -5.59 8.15
C GLN A 53 -34.09 -6.89 8.43
N CYS A 54 -32.90 -6.75 9.03
CA CYS A 54 -31.98 -7.86 9.32
C CYS A 54 -31.60 -7.93 10.82
N ASN A 55 -32.56 -7.63 11.69
CA ASN A 55 -32.37 -7.55 13.13
C ASN A 55 -33.41 -8.39 13.90
N PRO A 56 -33.14 -8.81 15.15
CA PRO A 56 -34.03 -9.71 15.89
C PRO A 56 -35.47 -9.20 16.08
N SER A 57 -35.71 -7.90 15.97
CA SER A 57 -37.08 -7.35 16.06
C SER A 57 -37.89 -7.63 14.81
N CYS A 58 -37.28 -7.96 13.66
CA CYS A 58 -38.00 -8.08 12.39
C CYS A 58 -39.05 -9.20 12.41
N GLU A 59 -38.83 -10.26 13.19
CA GLU A 59 -39.78 -11.36 13.34
C GLU A 59 -41.04 -10.95 14.11
N ARG A 60 -40.91 -9.93 14.97
CA ARG A 60 -42.03 -9.35 15.71
C ARG A 60 -42.84 -8.37 14.86
N TYR A 61 -42.19 -7.66 13.94
CA TYR A 61 -42.83 -6.70 13.03
C TYR A 61 -43.21 -7.31 11.67
N ASN A 62 -42.76 -8.54 11.40
CA ASN A 62 -42.95 -9.29 10.15
C ASN A 62 -42.42 -8.54 8.91
N ASP A 63 -41.24 -7.93 9.06
CA ASP A 63 -40.53 -7.14 8.04
C ASP A 63 -39.11 -7.65 7.77
N CYS A 64 -38.80 -8.91 8.13
CA CYS A 64 -37.51 -9.53 7.85
C CYS A 64 -37.23 -9.64 6.34
N CYS A 65 -35.96 -9.47 5.93
CA CYS A 65 -35.55 -9.85 4.58
C CYS A 65 -35.72 -11.36 4.36
N SER A 66 -35.94 -11.77 3.11
CA SER A 66 -36.21 -13.17 2.75
C SER A 66 -35.06 -14.12 3.07
N ASP A 67 -33.83 -13.59 3.16
CA ASP A 67 -32.59 -14.30 3.50
C ASP A 67 -32.17 -14.14 4.98
N TYR A 68 -33.01 -13.52 5.82
CA TYR A 68 -32.70 -13.25 7.23
C TYR A 68 -32.43 -14.52 8.05
N ILE A 69 -33.21 -15.59 7.84
CA ILE A 69 -33.02 -16.86 8.55
C ILE A 69 -31.67 -17.47 8.14
N ASP A 70 -31.44 -17.65 6.85
CA ASP A 70 -30.27 -18.33 6.30
C ASP A 70 -28.97 -17.55 6.62
N ILE A 71 -28.99 -16.21 6.50
CA ILE A 71 -27.78 -15.38 6.68
C ILE A 71 -27.58 -14.97 8.15
N CYS A 72 -28.63 -14.56 8.87
CA CYS A 72 -28.49 -14.01 10.22
C CYS A 72 -28.80 -14.99 11.36
N LYS A 73 -29.49 -16.12 11.11
CA LYS A 73 -29.72 -17.16 12.13
C LYS A 73 -28.90 -18.42 11.91
N GLU A 74 -28.89 -18.97 10.70
CA GLU A 74 -28.04 -20.14 10.39
C GLU A 74 -26.58 -19.70 10.23
N GLY A 75 -26.33 -18.60 9.52
CA GLY A 75 -25.01 -17.95 9.44
C GLY A 75 -24.44 -17.50 10.80
N ALA A 76 -25.23 -17.37 11.87
CA ALA A 76 -24.74 -16.99 13.20
C ALA A 76 -23.81 -18.05 13.84
N ARG A 77 -23.83 -19.30 13.35
CA ARG A 77 -22.99 -20.42 13.83
C ARG A 77 -21.76 -20.73 12.97
N SER A 78 -21.58 -20.02 11.86
CA SER A 78 -20.54 -20.27 10.87
C SER A 78 -19.77 -19.00 10.54
N CYS A 79 -18.51 -19.14 10.15
CA CYS A 79 -17.68 -18.05 9.65
C CYS A 79 -17.78 -17.76 8.15
N LYS A 80 -18.60 -18.51 7.41
CA LYS A 80 -18.81 -18.30 5.98
C LYS A 80 -19.35 -16.89 5.69
N GLY A 81 -18.51 -16.03 5.10
CA GLY A 81 -18.85 -14.62 4.83
C GLY A 81 -18.86 -13.71 6.07
N ARG A 82 -18.28 -14.13 7.19
CA ARG A 82 -18.22 -13.38 8.46
C ARG A 82 -16.79 -13.14 8.99
N CYS A 83 -15.75 -13.58 8.28
CA CYS A 83 -14.37 -13.34 8.69
C CYS A 83 -14.09 -11.85 8.85
N GLY A 84 -13.43 -11.47 9.96
CA GLY A 84 -13.12 -10.07 10.27
C GLY A 84 -14.28 -9.25 10.85
N GLU A 85 -15.43 -9.87 11.18
CA GLU A 85 -16.60 -9.15 11.72
C GLU A 85 -16.31 -8.28 12.97
N SER A 86 -17.14 -7.27 13.19
CA SER A 86 -17.17 -6.58 14.48
C SER A 86 -17.85 -7.45 15.55
N TYR A 87 -17.47 -7.26 16.83
CA TYR A 87 -18.09 -7.99 17.93
C TYR A 87 -19.57 -7.61 18.10
N ASN A 88 -20.45 -8.61 18.05
CA ASN A 88 -21.89 -8.48 18.27
C ASN A 88 -22.37 -9.49 19.32
N SER A 89 -22.82 -9.01 20.49
CA SER A 89 -23.25 -9.87 21.61
C SER A 89 -24.49 -10.73 21.35
N GLN A 90 -25.13 -10.61 20.19
CA GLN A 90 -26.23 -11.48 19.76
C GLN A 90 -25.76 -12.75 19.02
N ASN A 91 -24.50 -12.81 18.59
CA ASN A 91 -23.96 -13.98 17.90
C ASN A 91 -23.57 -15.07 18.91
N GLU A 92 -23.91 -16.33 18.63
CA GLU A 92 -23.47 -17.46 19.47
C GLU A 92 -21.96 -17.69 19.40
N CYS A 93 -21.33 -17.29 18.29
CA CYS A 93 -19.89 -17.39 18.06
C CYS A 93 -19.40 -16.29 17.10
N HIS A 94 -18.09 -16.06 17.10
CA HIS A 94 -17.43 -14.96 16.42
C HIS A 94 -16.38 -15.37 15.40
N CYS A 95 -16.17 -14.50 14.43
CA CYS A 95 -15.26 -14.73 13.30
C CYS A 95 -14.20 -13.64 13.15
N ASN A 96 -13.82 -13.03 14.26
CA ASN A 96 -12.84 -11.94 14.32
C ASN A 96 -11.52 -12.39 14.97
N SER A 97 -10.43 -11.66 14.69
CA SER A 97 -9.07 -11.98 15.14
C SER A 97 -8.86 -11.99 16.66
N LYS A 98 -9.88 -11.62 17.46
CA LYS A 98 -9.85 -11.69 18.92
C LYS A 98 -10.64 -12.88 19.46
N CYS A 99 -11.38 -13.63 18.65
CA CYS A 99 -12.27 -14.69 19.14
C CYS A 99 -11.52 -15.79 19.92
N SER A 100 -10.29 -16.13 19.49
CA SER A 100 -9.45 -17.13 20.16
C SER A 100 -8.97 -16.66 21.53
N LYS A 101 -8.84 -15.34 21.74
CA LYS A 101 -8.50 -14.76 23.06
C LYS A 101 -9.68 -14.84 24.03
N TYR A 102 -10.90 -14.80 23.52
CA TYR A 102 -12.15 -14.83 24.31
C TYR A 102 -12.82 -16.21 24.31
N ASN A 103 -12.21 -17.22 23.70
CA ASN A 103 -12.74 -18.59 23.53
C ASN A 103 -14.17 -18.63 22.97
N ASN A 104 -14.48 -17.75 22.01
CA ASN A 104 -15.80 -17.61 21.41
C ASN A 104 -15.78 -17.65 19.87
N CYS A 105 -14.77 -18.30 19.26
CA CYS A 105 -14.76 -18.52 17.81
C CYS A 105 -15.87 -19.49 17.38
N CYS A 106 -16.37 -19.35 16.14
CA CYS A 106 -17.17 -20.40 15.53
C CYS A 106 -16.30 -21.65 15.27
N SER A 107 -16.91 -22.83 15.23
CA SER A 107 -16.17 -24.10 15.09
C SER A 107 -15.41 -24.20 13.77
N ASP A 108 -15.87 -23.51 12.74
CA ASP A 108 -15.27 -23.42 11.41
C ASP A 108 -14.35 -22.20 11.23
N TYR A 109 -14.06 -21.43 12.29
CA TYR A 109 -13.15 -20.27 12.21
C TYR A 109 -11.74 -20.67 11.75
N ALA A 110 -11.23 -21.81 12.25
CA ALA A 110 -9.93 -22.34 11.84
C ALA A 110 -9.88 -22.70 10.35
N ASP A 111 -10.97 -23.29 9.83
CA ASP A 111 -11.03 -23.75 8.45
C ASP A 111 -11.37 -22.61 7.48
N LEU A 112 -12.24 -21.67 7.87
CA LEU A 112 -12.76 -20.62 6.99
C LEU A 112 -12.10 -19.25 7.13
N CYS A 113 -11.50 -18.90 8.28
CA CYS A 113 -10.86 -17.60 8.49
C CYS A 113 -9.36 -17.68 8.83
N ASP A 114 -8.91 -18.78 9.45
CA ASP A 114 -7.49 -19.02 9.76
C ASP A 114 -6.79 -19.74 8.59
N SER A 115 -7.52 -20.61 7.86
CA SER A 115 -7.02 -21.34 6.68
C SER A 115 -7.50 -20.75 5.33
N THR A 116 -8.60 -19.99 5.29
CA THR A 116 -9.06 -19.24 4.10
C THR A 116 -9.48 -17.81 4.43
N GLY A 117 -8.66 -17.10 5.20
CA GLY A 117 -8.88 -15.69 5.53
C GLY A 117 -9.18 -14.82 4.29
N ASP A 118 -10.21 -13.99 4.42
CA ASP A 118 -10.79 -13.14 3.38
C ASP A 118 -9.76 -12.36 2.55
N GLY A 119 -9.78 -12.56 1.22
CA GLY A 119 -9.32 -11.61 0.22
C GLY A 119 -7.84 -11.23 0.14
N GLY A 120 -6.96 -11.75 1.01
CA GLY A 120 -5.53 -11.44 0.96
C GLY A 120 -4.72 -12.41 1.77
N SER A 121 -3.85 -13.19 1.13
CA SER A 121 -2.96 -14.10 1.86
C SER A 121 -2.10 -13.28 2.83
N VAL A 122 -2.11 -13.65 4.11
CA VAL A 122 -1.33 -12.94 5.14
C VAL A 122 0.14 -13.27 4.92
N ILE A 123 0.77 -12.49 4.03
CA ILE A 123 2.19 -12.56 3.70
C ILE A 123 2.99 -12.58 5.01
N THR A 124 3.63 -13.70 5.31
CA THR A 124 4.29 -13.97 6.59
C THR A 124 5.66 -13.30 6.65
N ASP A 125 6.19 -13.08 7.87
CA ASP A 125 7.55 -12.54 8.04
C ASP A 125 8.62 -13.45 7.41
N ALA A 126 8.38 -14.77 7.34
CA ALA A 126 9.28 -15.71 6.68
C ALA A 126 9.29 -15.52 5.15
N GLU A 127 8.12 -15.30 4.55
CA GLU A 127 8.00 -15.04 3.10
C GLU A 127 8.55 -13.66 2.73
N ILE A 128 8.35 -12.65 3.57
CA ILE A 128 8.97 -11.33 3.43
C ILE A 128 10.50 -11.45 3.43
N LYS A 129 11.07 -12.23 4.36
CA LYS A 129 12.52 -12.49 4.40
C LYS A 129 13.01 -13.27 3.18
N ALA A 130 12.24 -14.24 2.70
CA ALA A 130 12.59 -15.03 1.52
C ALA A 130 12.59 -14.17 0.24
N VAL A 131 11.54 -13.37 0.00
CA VAL A 131 11.49 -12.51 -1.18
C VAL A 131 12.53 -11.39 -1.11
N SER A 132 12.83 -10.81 0.07
CA SER A 132 13.89 -9.80 0.17
C SER A 132 15.29 -10.31 -0.19
N GLU A 133 15.60 -11.59 0.10
CA GLU A 133 16.86 -12.21 -0.37
C GLU A 133 16.84 -12.45 -1.89
N ALA A 134 15.69 -12.81 -2.47
CA ALA A 134 15.55 -12.91 -3.92
C ALA A 134 15.77 -11.55 -4.60
N LEU A 135 15.15 -10.48 -4.09
CA LEU A 135 15.35 -9.11 -4.58
C LEU A 135 16.82 -8.66 -4.43
N PHE A 136 17.50 -9.02 -3.33
CA PHE A 136 18.92 -8.72 -3.11
C PHE A 136 19.86 -9.45 -4.10
N ALA A 137 19.52 -10.68 -4.47
CA ALA A 137 20.23 -11.44 -5.50
C ALA A 137 19.97 -10.90 -6.91
N LEU A 138 18.76 -10.37 -7.17
CA LEU A 138 18.34 -9.80 -8.45
C LEU A 138 18.71 -8.31 -8.63
N ASP A 139 19.30 -7.66 -7.62
CA ASP A 139 19.81 -6.29 -7.73
C ASP A 139 21.10 -6.24 -8.58
N SER A 140 20.91 -6.34 -9.90
CA SER A 140 21.99 -6.38 -10.90
C SER A 140 22.54 -5.00 -11.26
N ASN A 141 21.79 -3.93 -11.00
CA ASN A 141 22.19 -2.56 -11.32
C ASN A 141 22.97 -1.86 -10.20
N LYS A 142 23.00 -2.43 -8.98
CA LYS A 142 23.77 -1.91 -7.83
C LYS A 142 25.23 -1.58 -8.16
N ALA A 143 25.81 -0.72 -7.33
CA ALA A 143 27.23 -0.41 -7.43
C ALA A 143 28.09 -1.59 -6.98
N SER A 144 29.08 -1.95 -7.79
CA SER A 144 30.21 -2.78 -7.36
C SER A 144 31.18 -1.98 -6.48
N ALA A 145 32.06 -2.68 -5.76
CA ALA A 145 33.14 -2.06 -4.98
C ALA A 145 34.18 -1.30 -5.84
N SER A 146 34.15 -1.46 -7.16
CA SER A 146 34.93 -0.66 -8.12
C SER A 146 34.17 0.56 -8.64
N GLU A 147 32.84 0.53 -8.71
CA GLU A 147 32.00 1.66 -9.13
C GLU A 147 31.72 2.65 -7.99
N LEU A 148 31.77 2.23 -6.72
CA LEU A 148 31.51 3.07 -5.55
C LEU A 148 32.53 2.84 -4.43
N VAL A 149 33.17 3.90 -3.95
CA VAL A 149 34.07 3.88 -2.79
C VAL A 149 33.62 4.94 -1.79
N ILE A 150 33.35 4.51 -0.55
CA ILE A 150 33.01 5.37 0.58
C ILE A 150 34.13 5.42 1.62
N ASP A 151 34.16 6.50 2.41
CA ASP A 151 35.03 6.70 3.56
C ASP A 151 34.16 7.09 4.77
N PRO A 152 33.71 6.09 5.57
CA PRO A 152 32.79 6.31 6.69
C PRO A 152 33.33 7.18 7.82
N GLN A 153 34.65 7.42 7.88
CA GLN A 153 35.30 8.28 8.87
C GLN A 153 34.86 7.98 10.33
N ALA A 154 34.18 8.91 11.01
CA ALA A 154 33.91 8.82 12.44
C ALA A 154 32.61 8.08 12.78
N LEU A 155 32.75 6.94 13.47
CA LEU A 155 31.67 6.29 14.21
C LEU A 155 31.43 7.03 15.55
N VAL A 156 30.19 7.39 15.83
CA VAL A 156 29.76 8.01 17.10
C VAL A 156 28.77 7.12 17.86
N HIS A 157 28.73 7.26 19.19
CA HIS A 157 27.70 6.62 20.01
C HIS A 157 26.38 7.39 19.92
N ASP A 158 25.25 6.71 20.09
CA ASP A 158 23.89 7.22 19.91
C ASP A 158 23.62 8.52 20.70
N SER A 159 24.20 8.63 21.90
CA SER A 159 24.14 9.82 22.77
C SER A 159 24.83 11.07 22.21
N GLN A 160 25.67 10.93 21.17
CA GLN A 160 26.42 12.01 20.53
C GLN A 160 25.81 12.44 19.19
N THR A 161 24.79 11.74 18.68
CA THR A 161 24.16 12.02 17.37
C THR A 161 23.58 13.44 17.26
N SER A 162 23.21 14.06 18.37
CA SER A 162 22.69 15.43 18.44
C SER A 162 23.76 16.51 18.67
N SER A 163 25.04 16.13 18.73
CA SER A 163 26.16 17.05 19.08
C SER A 163 26.43 18.15 18.06
N GLN A 164 25.99 17.98 16.80
CA GLN A 164 26.29 18.88 15.68
C GLN A 164 27.78 19.19 15.51
N SER A 165 28.64 18.27 15.96
CA SER A 165 30.09 18.34 15.78
C SER A 165 30.46 17.63 14.50
N ASP A 166 31.13 18.33 13.59
CA ASP A 166 31.74 17.72 12.42
C ASP A 166 32.98 16.94 12.86
N LEU A 167 32.93 15.62 12.67
CA LEU A 167 34.01 14.69 12.99
C LEU A 167 34.54 13.99 11.73
N SER A 168 34.03 14.38 10.55
CA SER A 168 34.26 13.73 9.26
C SER A 168 34.56 14.78 8.19
N PRO A 169 35.70 15.49 8.27
CA PRO A 169 36.01 16.64 7.41
C PRO A 169 36.28 16.27 5.93
N GLY A 170 36.25 14.99 5.59
CA GLY A 170 36.26 14.49 4.21
C GLY A 170 34.86 14.10 3.73
N HIS A 171 34.70 13.97 2.43
CA HIS A 171 33.46 13.47 1.83
C HIS A 171 33.25 11.99 2.20
N LEU A 172 32.01 11.60 2.50
CA LEU A 172 31.63 10.19 2.64
C LEU A 172 31.83 9.46 1.31
N PHE A 173 31.44 10.06 0.19
CA PHE A 173 31.59 9.45 -1.13
C PHE A 173 32.92 9.86 -1.78
N ARG A 174 33.94 9.00 -1.67
CA ARG A 174 35.28 9.25 -2.22
C ARG A 174 35.34 9.10 -3.74
N TYR A 175 34.59 8.15 -4.28
CA TYR A 175 34.54 7.88 -5.71
C TYR A 175 33.18 7.28 -6.10
N LEU A 176 32.68 7.71 -7.25
CA LEU A 176 31.56 7.08 -7.94
C LEU A 176 31.86 7.07 -9.44
N ASP A 177 31.72 5.92 -10.09
CA ASP A 177 31.67 5.83 -11.55
C ASP A 177 30.27 6.25 -12.03
N GLU A 178 30.08 7.56 -12.13
CA GLU A 178 28.84 8.15 -12.67
C GLU A 178 28.55 7.68 -14.09
N GLN A 179 29.57 7.42 -14.91
CA GLN A 179 29.35 7.00 -16.29
C GLN A 179 28.79 5.56 -16.34
N ALA A 180 29.36 4.65 -15.54
CA ALA A 180 28.87 3.29 -15.44
C ALA A 180 27.48 3.20 -14.79
N LEU A 181 27.23 3.96 -13.71
CA LEU A 181 25.96 3.87 -12.97
C LEU A 181 24.84 4.71 -13.57
N PHE A 182 25.07 6.00 -13.87
CA PHE A 182 24.00 6.91 -14.29
C PHE A 182 23.58 6.73 -15.76
N SER A 183 24.30 5.92 -16.54
CA SER A 183 23.84 5.44 -17.84
C SER A 183 22.88 4.25 -17.77
N LYS A 184 22.77 3.56 -16.61
CA LYS A 184 21.79 2.49 -16.40
C LYS A 184 20.37 3.11 -16.38
N PRO A 185 19.37 2.53 -17.08
CA PRO A 185 18.05 3.15 -17.24
C PRO A 185 17.35 3.56 -15.93
N THR A 186 17.47 2.76 -14.87
CA THR A 186 16.82 3.04 -13.59
C THR A 186 17.46 4.20 -12.83
N PHE A 187 18.79 4.34 -12.90
CA PHE A 187 19.50 5.51 -12.36
C PHE A 187 19.19 6.76 -13.18
N ALA A 188 19.20 6.69 -14.52
CA ALA A 188 18.83 7.82 -15.37
C ALA A 188 17.40 8.31 -15.08
N ALA A 189 16.45 7.39 -14.90
CA ALA A 189 15.07 7.72 -14.52
C ALA A 189 14.98 8.30 -13.09
N LEU A 190 15.76 7.78 -12.13
CA LEU A 190 15.84 8.36 -10.78
C LEU A 190 16.31 9.82 -10.82
N LEU A 191 17.37 10.11 -11.59
CA LEU A 191 17.95 11.44 -11.69
C LEU A 191 16.95 12.46 -12.28
N ALA A 192 16.26 12.10 -13.37
CA ALA A 192 15.23 12.95 -13.97
C ALA A 192 14.09 13.24 -12.98
N VAL A 193 13.63 12.21 -12.25
CA VAL A 193 12.58 12.41 -11.24
C VAL A 193 13.07 13.24 -10.05
N LEU A 194 14.33 13.11 -9.62
CA LEU A 194 14.91 13.91 -8.53
C LEU A 194 15.07 15.39 -8.87
N ASP A 195 15.36 15.76 -10.14
CA ASP A 195 15.58 17.17 -10.52
C ASP A 195 14.30 18.03 -10.42
N ASN A 196 13.14 17.38 -10.48
CA ASN A 196 11.81 18.00 -10.45
C ASN A 196 11.40 18.61 -9.10
N TYR A 197 12.01 18.20 -8.00
CA TYR A 197 11.55 18.52 -6.65
C TYR A 197 12.28 19.70 -6.02
N ASN A 198 11.53 20.55 -5.31
CA ASN A 198 12.09 21.66 -4.55
C ASN A 198 11.99 21.38 -3.05
N ARG A 199 13.15 21.23 -2.38
CA ARG A 199 13.30 20.90 -0.94
C ARG A 199 12.46 21.71 0.07
N MET A 200 11.86 22.82 -0.33
CA MET A 200 11.15 23.75 0.56
C MET A 200 9.64 23.51 0.50
N THR A 201 9.14 22.74 1.49
CA THR A 201 7.70 22.45 1.67
C THR A 201 6.82 23.71 1.74
N GLY A 202 5.52 23.58 1.47
CA GLY A 202 4.54 24.64 1.70
C GLY A 202 4.29 25.58 0.51
N GLN A 203 4.80 25.25 -0.68
CA GLN A 203 4.30 25.77 -1.96
C GLN A 203 3.43 24.71 -2.63
N ASN A 204 2.49 25.12 -3.50
CA ASN A 204 1.74 24.13 -4.29
C ASN A 204 2.68 23.53 -5.33
N GLU A 205 2.91 22.22 -5.27
CA GLU A 205 3.63 21.52 -6.33
C GLU A 205 2.65 21.18 -7.46
N GLY A 206 2.95 21.68 -8.66
CA GLY A 206 2.23 21.35 -9.88
C GLY A 206 3.19 20.76 -10.89
N PHE A 207 3.08 19.46 -11.15
CA PHE A 207 3.92 18.78 -12.13
C PHE A 207 3.50 19.12 -13.56
N THR A 208 4.48 19.40 -14.43
CA THR A 208 4.22 19.49 -15.87
C THR A 208 3.99 18.10 -16.48
N ALA A 209 3.46 18.06 -17.70
CA ALA A 209 3.27 16.80 -18.42
C ALA A 209 4.57 15.98 -18.60
N GLN A 210 5.72 16.65 -18.73
CA GLN A 210 7.03 15.99 -18.77
C GLN A 210 7.34 15.32 -17.44
N GLN A 211 7.17 16.02 -16.33
CA GLN A 211 7.49 15.52 -14.98
C GLN A 211 6.59 14.33 -14.60
N LEU A 212 5.32 14.34 -15.01
CA LEU A 212 4.42 13.19 -14.87
C LEU A 212 4.87 11.98 -15.72
N ALA A 213 5.42 12.22 -16.91
CA ALA A 213 5.96 11.16 -17.77
C ALA A 213 7.31 10.61 -17.26
N GLU A 214 8.10 11.42 -16.56
CA GLU A 214 9.32 10.99 -15.86
C GLU A 214 8.97 10.10 -14.66
N GLN A 215 7.94 10.44 -13.87
CA GLN A 215 7.41 9.57 -12.81
C GLN A 215 6.93 8.21 -13.36
N GLU A 216 6.18 8.20 -14.46
CA GLU A 216 5.76 6.96 -15.15
C GLU A 216 6.95 6.14 -15.66
N THR A 217 7.95 6.83 -16.21
CA THR A 217 9.18 6.22 -16.70
C THR A 217 9.95 5.59 -15.54
N PHE A 218 10.12 6.27 -14.41
CA PHE A 218 10.78 5.70 -13.23
C PHE A 218 10.08 4.44 -12.72
N VAL A 219 8.75 4.44 -12.58
CA VAL A 219 8.01 3.24 -12.14
C VAL A 219 8.16 2.10 -13.14
N ARG A 220 8.09 2.36 -14.45
CA ARG A 220 8.27 1.34 -15.49
C ARG A 220 9.70 0.79 -15.54
N GLU A 221 10.70 1.67 -15.60
CA GLU A 221 12.11 1.26 -15.69
C GLU A 221 12.50 0.45 -14.46
N THR A 222 12.05 0.83 -13.26
CA THR A 222 12.39 0.11 -12.03
C THR A 222 11.60 -1.18 -11.85
N MET A 223 10.27 -1.18 -12.06
CA MET A 223 9.42 -2.32 -11.67
C MET A 223 9.05 -3.28 -12.80
N ALA A 224 8.90 -2.80 -14.05
CA ALA A 224 8.55 -3.66 -15.19
C ALA A 224 9.79 -4.15 -15.96
N ASN A 225 10.80 -3.29 -16.11
CA ASN A 225 11.95 -3.58 -16.97
C ASN A 225 13.07 -4.37 -16.27
N THR A 226 13.12 -4.42 -14.93
CA THR A 226 14.11 -5.21 -14.17
C THR A 226 13.59 -6.59 -13.78
N GLU A 227 14.48 -7.55 -13.55
CA GLU A 227 14.11 -8.88 -13.02
C GLU A 227 13.62 -8.78 -11.57
N LEU A 228 14.28 -7.93 -10.76
CA LEU A 228 13.91 -7.59 -9.39
C LEU A 228 12.47 -7.08 -9.29
N GLY A 229 12.09 -6.11 -10.11
CA GLY A 229 10.74 -5.55 -10.13
C GLY A 229 9.68 -6.57 -10.53
N ARG A 230 9.97 -7.40 -11.53
CA ARG A 230 9.09 -8.49 -11.96
C ARG A 230 8.95 -9.58 -10.91
N GLU A 231 10.00 -9.88 -10.13
CA GLU A 231 9.93 -10.82 -9.00
C GLU A 231 9.05 -10.27 -7.86
N LEU A 232 9.17 -8.98 -7.52
CA LEU A 232 8.27 -8.35 -6.56
C LEU A 232 6.81 -8.41 -7.04
N PHE A 233 6.56 -8.11 -8.32
CA PHE A 233 5.23 -8.24 -8.89
C PHE A 233 4.72 -9.69 -8.83
N ALA A 234 5.52 -10.67 -9.26
CA ALA A 234 5.15 -12.08 -9.25
C ALA A 234 4.83 -12.60 -7.84
N PHE A 235 5.61 -12.19 -6.84
CA PHE A 235 5.32 -12.46 -5.44
C PHE A 235 3.97 -11.88 -5.02
N LEU A 236 3.73 -10.57 -5.23
CA LEU A 236 2.48 -9.93 -4.80
C LEU A 236 1.25 -10.42 -5.59
N TYR A 237 1.42 -10.78 -6.87
CA TYR A 237 0.41 -11.41 -7.71
C TYR A 237 0.03 -12.80 -7.21
N THR A 238 1.00 -13.68 -6.96
CA THR A 238 0.73 -15.04 -6.41
C THR A 238 0.13 -14.99 -5.00
N LYS A 239 0.33 -13.90 -4.27
CA LYS A 239 -0.29 -13.62 -2.97
C LYS A 239 -1.69 -13.01 -3.04
N GLY A 240 -2.19 -12.73 -4.24
CA GLY A 240 -3.52 -12.15 -4.48
C GLY A 240 -3.63 -10.66 -4.16
N VAL A 241 -2.50 -9.96 -3.99
CA VAL A 241 -2.47 -8.53 -3.64
C VAL A 241 -2.77 -7.65 -4.85
N TYR A 242 -2.40 -8.10 -6.05
CA TYR A 242 -2.68 -7.42 -7.32
C TYR A 242 -3.20 -8.42 -8.35
N ALA A 243 -4.19 -8.02 -9.15
CA ALA A 243 -4.76 -8.84 -10.21
C ALA A 243 -4.02 -8.72 -11.56
N SER A 244 -3.17 -7.71 -11.73
CA SER A 244 -2.37 -7.50 -12.95
C SER A 244 -1.15 -6.61 -12.72
N GLU A 245 -0.17 -6.68 -13.63
CA GLU A 245 1.01 -5.81 -13.62
C GLU A 245 0.61 -4.34 -13.80
N ALA A 246 -0.36 -4.06 -14.67
CA ALA A 246 -0.90 -2.72 -14.89
C ALA A 246 -1.51 -2.12 -13.60
N GLU A 247 -2.20 -2.95 -12.79
CA GLU A 247 -2.70 -2.52 -11.48
C GLU A 247 -1.55 -2.23 -10.51
N PHE A 248 -0.56 -3.12 -10.42
CA PHE A 248 0.61 -2.96 -9.56
C PHE A 248 1.40 -1.67 -9.87
N LEU A 249 1.75 -1.45 -11.14
CA LEU A 249 2.48 -0.25 -11.58
C LEU A 249 1.67 1.04 -11.33
N GLN A 250 0.36 1.01 -11.60
CA GLN A 250 -0.51 2.17 -11.34
C GLN A 250 -0.69 2.43 -9.84
N ASP A 251 -0.76 1.39 -9.01
CA ASP A 251 -0.86 1.53 -7.56
C ASP A 251 0.43 2.10 -6.98
N LEU A 252 1.60 1.60 -7.40
CA LEU A 252 2.89 2.17 -7.01
C LEU A 252 3.02 3.63 -7.45
N LYS A 253 2.61 3.98 -8.67
CA LYS A 253 2.59 5.37 -9.13
C LYS A 253 1.78 6.25 -8.18
N MET A 254 0.56 5.85 -7.85
CA MET A 254 -0.32 6.63 -6.96
C MET A 254 0.17 6.65 -5.51
N MET A 255 0.67 5.53 -4.99
CA MET A 255 1.18 5.36 -3.64
C MET A 255 2.38 6.27 -3.34
N TRP A 256 3.30 6.39 -4.31
CA TRP A 256 4.56 7.11 -4.18
C TRP A 256 4.51 8.55 -4.68
N PHE A 257 3.90 8.80 -5.84
CA PHE A 257 3.89 10.11 -6.50
C PHE A 257 2.58 10.88 -6.36
N GLY A 258 1.52 10.23 -5.86
CA GLY A 258 0.27 10.91 -5.55
C GLY A 258 0.49 11.97 -4.48
N LEU A 259 0.15 13.21 -4.82
CA LEU A 259 0.33 14.37 -3.94
C LEU A 259 -0.60 14.28 -2.72
N TYR A 260 -0.13 14.80 -1.59
CA TYR A 260 -0.91 15.02 -0.38
C TYR A 260 -0.38 16.22 0.43
N SER A 261 -1.21 16.71 1.36
CA SER A 261 -0.95 17.96 2.08
C SER A 261 -0.23 17.76 3.41
N ARG A 262 1.10 17.94 3.44
CA ARG A 262 1.88 17.88 4.69
C ARG A 262 1.75 19.13 5.56
N SER A 263 1.31 20.25 5.00
CA SER A 263 1.07 21.48 5.74
C SER A 263 -0.09 22.31 5.17
N SER A 264 -0.92 22.88 6.05
CA SER A 264 -1.87 23.97 5.74
C SER A 264 -2.83 23.75 4.54
N GLY A 265 -3.16 22.51 4.18
CA GLY A 265 -4.12 22.18 3.12
C GLY A 265 -3.59 22.33 1.69
N LYS A 266 -2.29 22.57 1.50
CA LYS A 266 -1.67 22.62 0.17
C LYS A 266 -1.22 21.23 -0.25
N MET A 267 -1.51 20.81 -1.48
CA MET A 267 -0.96 19.55 -2.03
C MET A 267 0.52 19.79 -2.35
N ASP A 268 1.37 19.59 -1.34
CA ASP A 268 2.74 20.11 -1.27
C ASP A 268 3.81 19.02 -1.09
N SER A 269 3.43 17.73 -1.15
CA SER A 269 4.39 16.64 -0.99
C SER A 269 3.90 15.30 -1.54
N SER A 270 4.84 14.36 -1.73
CA SER A 270 4.60 12.97 -2.11
C SER A 270 5.46 12.00 -1.27
N GLY A 271 5.17 10.70 -1.36
CA GLY A 271 5.99 9.67 -0.71
C GLY A 271 7.41 9.63 -1.28
N PHE A 272 7.54 9.74 -2.60
CA PHE A 272 8.82 9.80 -3.29
C PHE A 272 9.63 11.02 -2.88
N GLU A 273 9.05 12.23 -2.91
CA GLU A 273 9.74 13.46 -2.50
C GLU A 273 10.33 13.31 -1.10
N HIS A 274 9.51 12.91 -0.13
CA HIS A 274 9.97 12.77 1.25
C HIS A 274 11.08 11.72 1.39
N ILE A 275 10.92 10.54 0.81
CA ILE A 275 11.85 9.41 1.02
C ILE A 275 13.14 9.59 0.21
N PHE A 276 13.03 9.89 -1.09
CA PHE A 276 14.16 9.96 -2.01
C PHE A 276 14.78 11.37 -2.07
N ALA A 277 13.99 12.41 -2.35
CA ALA A 277 14.52 13.77 -2.56
C ALA A 277 14.88 14.49 -1.24
N GLY A 278 14.11 14.23 -0.18
CA GLY A 278 14.20 14.91 1.11
C GLY A 278 13.47 16.25 1.13
N GLU A 279 12.89 16.60 2.29
CA GLU A 279 12.16 17.86 2.49
C GLU A 279 12.70 18.61 3.72
N VAL A 280 12.63 19.94 3.76
CA VAL A 280 12.89 20.73 4.98
C VAL A 280 11.56 21.19 5.58
N LYS A 281 11.22 20.66 6.75
CA LYS A 281 9.99 20.97 7.49
C LYS A 281 10.30 21.55 8.87
N GLY A 282 9.77 22.75 9.15
CA GLY A 282 9.96 23.41 10.45
C GLY A 282 11.43 23.67 10.84
N GLY A 283 12.29 23.90 9.85
CA GLY A 283 13.73 24.09 10.06
C GLY A 283 14.51 22.80 10.38
N LYS A 284 13.99 21.63 10.00
CA LYS A 284 14.66 20.33 10.15
C LYS A 284 14.55 19.50 8.87
N VAL A 285 15.56 18.67 8.61
CA VAL A 285 15.53 17.72 7.49
C VAL A 285 14.59 16.56 7.82
N SER A 286 13.50 16.47 7.06
CA SER A 286 12.45 15.45 7.15
C SER A 286 12.60 14.50 5.96
N GLY A 287 12.47 13.20 6.19
CA GLY A 287 12.76 12.19 5.15
C GLY A 287 14.23 12.20 4.75
N PHE A 288 14.56 12.14 3.45
CA PHE A 288 15.93 12.07 2.93
C PHE A 288 16.64 10.77 3.35
N HIS A 289 16.39 9.71 2.60
CA HIS A 289 16.85 8.34 2.87
C HIS A 289 17.49 7.62 1.67
N ASN A 290 17.67 8.31 0.52
CA ASN A 290 18.32 7.73 -0.65
C ASN A 290 19.80 8.17 -0.78
N TRP A 291 20.67 7.22 -1.10
CA TRP A 291 22.12 7.44 -1.17
C TRP A 291 22.57 8.21 -2.41
N VAL A 292 21.86 8.10 -3.55
CA VAL A 292 22.19 8.85 -4.77
C VAL A 292 21.94 10.34 -4.57
N GLN A 293 20.80 10.69 -3.97
CA GLN A 293 20.50 12.07 -3.59
C GLN A 293 21.53 12.63 -2.58
N PHE A 294 21.98 11.82 -1.62
CA PHE A 294 23.06 12.21 -0.70
C PHE A 294 24.34 12.52 -1.48
N TYR A 295 24.80 11.61 -2.34
CA TYR A 295 25.99 11.76 -3.17
C TYR A 295 25.97 13.05 -4.00
N LEU A 296 24.88 13.32 -4.72
CA LEU A 296 24.73 14.51 -5.57
C LEU A 296 24.80 15.82 -4.76
N LEU A 297 24.25 15.82 -3.54
CA LEU A 297 24.24 16.99 -2.67
C LEU A 297 25.57 17.20 -1.94
N GLU A 298 26.28 16.13 -1.58
CA GLU A 298 27.65 16.21 -1.06
C GLU A 298 28.62 16.70 -2.16
N LYS A 299 28.57 16.08 -3.35
CA LYS A 299 29.37 16.47 -4.52
C LYS A 299 29.15 17.93 -4.93
N SER A 300 27.93 18.45 -4.80
CA SER A 300 27.61 19.86 -5.10
C SER A 300 27.85 20.83 -3.94
N GLY A 301 28.43 20.37 -2.81
CA GLY A 301 28.73 21.20 -1.64
C GLY A 301 27.50 21.73 -0.90
N LYS A 302 26.32 21.14 -1.15
CA LYS A 302 25.05 21.51 -0.50
C LYS A 302 24.77 20.70 0.77
N LEU A 303 25.43 19.56 0.91
CA LEU A 303 25.40 18.67 2.07
C LEU A 303 26.82 18.49 2.59
N ASN A 304 27.00 18.49 3.92
CA ASN A 304 28.23 18.11 4.59
C ASN A 304 27.96 16.90 5.52
N TYR A 305 28.74 15.84 5.37
CA TYR A 305 28.68 14.63 6.21
C TYR A 305 29.46 14.86 7.52
N TYR A 306 28.90 14.47 8.67
CA TYR A 306 29.51 14.77 9.98
C TYR A 306 30.04 13.52 10.68
N SER A 307 29.31 12.42 10.62
CA SER A 307 29.62 11.14 11.28
C SER A 307 28.55 10.09 10.96
N HIS A 308 28.76 8.85 11.38
CA HIS A 308 27.72 7.82 11.42
C HIS A 308 27.56 7.24 12.83
N SER A 309 26.34 6.86 13.21
CA SER A 309 26.06 6.08 14.42
C SER A 309 25.82 4.60 14.12
N PHE A 310 25.63 4.25 12.85
CA PHE A 310 25.54 2.86 12.41
C PHE A 310 26.26 2.66 11.08
N ASN A 311 27.05 1.59 11.00
CA ASN A 311 27.61 1.05 9.78
C ASN A 311 27.27 -0.44 9.75
N GLY A 312 26.82 -0.94 8.60
CA GLY A 312 26.19 -2.24 8.54
C GLY A 312 27.18 -3.40 8.63
N PRO A 313 26.71 -4.60 9.01
CA PRO A 313 27.53 -5.82 9.04
C PRO A 313 27.82 -6.41 7.63
N TRP A 314 27.58 -5.69 6.54
CA TRP A 314 27.79 -6.14 5.16
C TRP A 314 29.16 -5.70 4.64
N THR A 315 29.86 -6.59 3.92
CA THR A 315 31.22 -6.33 3.40
C THR A 315 31.23 -5.92 1.93
N SER A 316 30.06 -5.69 1.34
CA SER A 316 29.83 -5.30 -0.04
C SER A 316 28.43 -4.70 -0.18
N TYR A 317 28.18 -3.97 -1.27
CA TYR A 317 26.88 -3.32 -1.48
C TYR A 317 25.76 -4.31 -1.90
N PRO A 318 24.50 -4.00 -1.56
CA PRO A 318 24.09 -2.92 -0.66
C PRO A 318 24.49 -3.11 0.82
N ASP A 319 24.85 -2.00 1.46
CA ASP A 319 25.12 -1.88 2.90
C ASP A 319 24.13 -0.87 3.52
N VAL A 320 24.08 -0.72 4.85
CA VAL A 320 23.15 0.21 5.52
C VAL A 320 23.89 1.08 6.53
N MET A 321 23.80 2.40 6.34
CA MET A 321 24.38 3.39 7.25
C MET A 321 23.32 4.22 7.96
N GLY A 322 23.60 4.62 9.20
CA GLY A 322 22.86 5.64 9.96
C GLY A 322 23.75 6.86 10.17
N MET A 323 23.41 7.98 9.53
CA MET A 323 24.33 9.11 9.31
C MET A 323 23.86 10.41 9.97
N GLN A 324 24.82 11.22 10.40
CA GLN A 324 24.67 12.60 10.83
C GLN A 324 25.14 13.51 9.68
N PHE A 325 24.33 14.50 9.30
CA PHE A 325 24.72 15.43 8.23
C PHE A 325 24.02 16.78 8.33
N MET A 326 24.64 17.79 7.71
CA MET A 326 24.09 19.13 7.52
C MET A 326 23.69 19.31 6.06
N TRP A 327 22.40 19.55 5.79
CA TRP A 327 21.93 19.88 4.44
C TRP A 327 21.47 21.33 4.37
N ALA A 328 22.23 22.15 3.63
CA ALA A 328 21.94 23.56 3.40
C ALA A 328 21.60 24.40 4.66
N GLY A 329 22.31 24.14 5.77
CA GLY A 329 22.11 24.82 7.05
C GLY A 329 21.11 24.14 8.00
N TYR A 330 20.50 23.02 7.60
CA TYR A 330 19.61 22.21 8.45
C TYR A 330 20.28 20.89 8.83
N PHE A 331 20.47 20.67 10.12
CA PHE A 331 21.07 19.45 10.65
C PHE A 331 20.05 18.30 10.70
N LYS A 332 20.48 17.11 10.27
CA LYS A 332 19.77 15.84 10.47
C LYS A 332 20.52 14.99 11.50
N GLN A 333 19.88 14.75 12.64
CA GLN A 333 20.45 13.98 13.75
C GLN A 333 20.72 12.51 13.39
N VAL A 334 19.76 11.86 12.73
CA VAL A 334 19.93 10.51 12.16
C VAL A 334 19.15 10.46 10.86
N GLY A 335 19.83 10.20 9.75
CA GLY A 335 19.25 9.77 8.49
C GLY A 335 19.89 8.47 8.05
N SER A 336 19.08 7.44 7.83
CA SER A 336 19.53 6.14 7.38
C SER A 336 19.25 5.93 5.90
N ALA A 337 20.12 5.18 5.23
CA ALA A 337 20.01 4.87 3.81
C ALA A 337 20.60 3.49 3.52
N ILE A 338 20.11 2.84 2.46
CA ILE A 338 20.75 1.65 1.88
C ILE A 338 21.80 2.17 0.90
N ILE A 339 23.08 1.99 1.19
CA ILE A 339 24.20 2.52 0.40
C ILE A 339 24.51 1.56 -0.75
N GLY A 340 24.61 2.11 -1.96
CA GLY A 340 25.09 1.39 -3.14
C GLY A 340 24.07 0.46 -3.82
N CYS A 341 22.84 0.35 -3.32
CA CYS A 341 21.75 -0.36 -4.01
C CYS A 341 21.36 0.35 -5.33
N SER A 342 20.66 -0.36 -6.21
CA SER A 342 19.98 0.30 -7.33
C SER A 342 18.71 1.06 -6.88
N PRO A 343 18.18 1.98 -7.72
CA PRO A 343 16.92 2.67 -7.44
C PRO A 343 15.73 1.72 -7.34
N GLU A 344 15.69 0.67 -8.17
CA GLU A 344 14.65 -0.35 -8.13
C GLU A 344 14.69 -1.18 -6.84
N PHE A 345 15.88 -1.43 -6.26
CA PHE A 345 15.99 -2.16 -5.00
C PHE A 345 15.44 -1.34 -3.82
N ASP A 346 15.86 -0.07 -3.70
CA ASP A 346 15.35 0.88 -2.70
C ASP A 346 13.80 0.98 -2.82
N PHE A 347 13.30 1.21 -4.03
CA PHE A 347 11.88 1.36 -4.34
C PHE A 347 11.07 0.08 -4.06
N ALA A 348 11.57 -1.10 -4.47
CA ALA A 348 10.93 -2.38 -4.25
C ALA A 348 10.86 -2.76 -2.75
N MET A 349 11.96 -2.60 -2.02
CA MET A 349 12.05 -3.00 -0.60
C MET A 349 11.13 -2.13 0.28
N TYR A 350 11.08 -0.82 0.04
CA TYR A 350 10.14 0.06 0.73
C TYR A 350 8.68 -0.22 0.32
N SER A 351 8.41 -0.50 -0.97
CA SER A 351 7.07 -0.85 -1.46
C SER A 351 6.57 -2.16 -0.84
N LEU A 352 7.36 -3.23 -0.90
CA LEU A 352 7.09 -4.52 -0.27
C LEU A 352 6.71 -4.33 1.20
N CYS A 353 7.52 -3.58 1.95
CA CYS A 353 7.28 -3.34 3.36
C CYS A 353 6.03 -2.50 3.65
N TYR A 354 5.73 -1.50 2.83
CA TYR A 354 4.54 -0.69 3.03
C TYR A 354 3.26 -1.46 2.66
N ILE A 355 3.29 -2.24 1.57
CA ILE A 355 2.17 -3.09 1.12
C ILE A 355 1.88 -4.19 2.15
N THR A 356 2.90 -4.84 2.68
CA THR A 356 2.74 -5.99 3.60
C THR A 356 2.61 -5.60 5.07
N ARG A 357 3.17 -4.46 5.48
CA ARG A 357 3.25 -3.99 6.88
C ARG A 357 3.04 -2.46 6.98
N PRO A 358 1.92 -1.91 6.47
CA PRO A 358 1.70 -0.46 6.41
C PRO A 358 1.76 0.19 7.79
N GLY A 359 2.61 1.21 7.94
CA GLY A 359 2.80 1.96 9.18
C GLY A 359 3.54 1.19 10.29
N LYS A 360 4.13 0.03 9.98
CA LYS A 360 4.77 -0.86 10.95
C LYS A 360 6.24 -1.12 10.58
N GLN A 361 6.96 -1.72 11.52
CA GLN A 361 8.25 -2.33 11.23
C GLN A 361 8.06 -3.58 10.36
N CYS A 362 8.88 -3.68 9.34
CA CYS A 362 8.94 -4.76 8.38
C CYS A 362 10.32 -5.42 8.50
N ARG A 363 10.35 -6.72 8.81
CA ARG A 363 11.59 -7.49 9.02
C ARG A 363 11.99 -8.19 7.75
N LEU A 364 13.00 -7.67 7.08
CA LEU A 364 13.62 -8.21 5.88
C LEU A 364 14.85 -9.06 6.23
N SER A 365 15.36 -9.75 5.23
CA SER A 365 16.69 -10.35 5.24
C SER A 365 17.47 -9.82 4.03
N LEU A 366 18.70 -9.40 4.27
CA LEU A 366 19.62 -8.84 3.28
C LEU A 366 20.94 -9.61 3.39
N GLY A 367 21.32 -10.40 2.38
CA GLY A 367 22.58 -11.16 2.39
C GLY A 367 22.74 -12.07 3.63
N GLY A 368 21.65 -12.67 4.10
CA GLY A 368 21.58 -13.52 5.28
C GLY A 368 21.54 -12.80 6.63
N LYS A 369 21.33 -11.48 6.66
CA LYS A 369 21.32 -10.65 7.88
C LYS A 369 20.00 -9.89 8.01
N GLU A 370 19.49 -9.75 9.24
CA GLU A 370 18.22 -9.04 9.46
C GLU A 370 18.37 -7.54 9.16
N LEU A 371 17.46 -7.02 8.33
CA LEU A 371 17.26 -5.60 8.08
C LEU A 371 15.83 -5.25 8.51
N ILE A 372 15.66 -4.16 9.26
CA ILE A 372 14.32 -3.65 9.59
C ILE A 372 14.07 -2.39 8.76
N ILE A 373 12.96 -2.35 8.03
CA ILE A 373 12.43 -1.13 7.43
C ILE A 373 11.29 -0.63 8.31
N GLN A 374 11.34 0.64 8.72
CA GLN A 374 10.19 1.32 9.31
C GLN A 374 9.43 2.02 8.19
N THR A 375 8.10 1.79 8.10
CA THR A 375 7.23 2.55 7.21
C THR A 375 6.24 3.42 8.01
N TYR A 376 5.73 4.47 7.39
CA TYR A 376 4.67 5.32 7.94
C TYR A 376 3.59 5.54 6.88
N THR A 377 2.33 5.48 7.30
CA THR A 377 1.16 5.76 6.45
C THR A 377 0.84 7.26 6.47
N TRP A 378 0.44 7.82 5.34
CA TRP A 378 -0.21 9.12 5.31
C TRP A 378 -1.73 8.97 5.40
N ASP A 379 -2.29 9.17 6.60
CA ASP A 379 -3.71 8.89 6.87
C ASP A 379 -4.68 10.04 6.53
N ASN A 380 -4.20 11.27 6.39
CA ASN A 380 -5.05 12.47 6.26
C ASN A 380 -5.75 12.60 4.90
N SER A 381 -5.37 11.79 3.91
CA SER A 381 -6.02 11.71 2.59
C SER A 381 -5.99 10.27 2.07
N SER A 382 -6.51 10.03 0.87
CA SER A 382 -6.50 8.73 0.19
C SER A 382 -6.57 8.92 -1.32
N TYR A 383 -6.26 7.86 -2.07
CA TYR A 383 -6.44 7.79 -3.52
C TYR A 383 -7.25 6.55 -3.92
N GLY A 384 -7.84 6.60 -5.12
CA GLY A 384 -8.66 5.51 -5.65
C GLY A 384 -9.73 5.06 -4.66
N ASN A 385 -9.80 3.74 -4.42
CA ASN A 385 -10.77 3.10 -3.54
C ASN A 385 -10.42 3.22 -2.04
N GLY A 386 -9.99 4.41 -1.60
CA GLY A 386 -9.63 4.66 -0.20
C GLY A 386 -8.22 4.22 0.22
N LYS A 387 -7.37 3.81 -0.74
CA LYS A 387 -5.96 3.43 -0.47
C LYS A 387 -5.17 4.62 0.09
N LYS A 388 -4.15 4.33 0.90
CA LYS A 388 -3.32 5.32 1.60
C LYS A 388 -1.94 5.46 0.96
N PHE A 389 -1.41 6.68 1.01
CA PHE A 389 -0.08 6.99 0.46
C PHE A 389 1.02 6.58 1.44
N ILE A 390 2.19 6.23 0.90
CA ILE A 390 3.38 6.05 1.74
C ILE A 390 3.83 7.41 2.27
N GLY A 391 3.81 7.57 3.59
CA GLY A 391 4.21 8.77 4.30
C GLY A 391 5.71 8.84 4.56
N SER A 392 6.34 7.69 4.82
CA SER A 392 7.80 7.56 4.95
C SER A 392 8.21 6.08 4.91
N ALA A 393 9.44 5.81 4.53
CA ALA A 393 10.10 4.50 4.62
C ALA A 393 11.60 4.71 4.78
N PHE A 394 12.23 3.97 5.69
CA PHE A 394 13.68 4.01 5.88
C PHE A 394 14.21 2.79 6.66
N PRO A 395 15.51 2.45 6.52
CA PRO A 395 16.17 1.46 7.36
C PRO A 395 16.17 1.88 8.84
N ALA A 396 15.59 1.07 9.72
CA ALA A 396 15.68 1.27 11.15
C ALA A 396 17.04 0.75 11.65
N THR A 397 17.97 1.67 11.91
CA THR A 397 19.31 1.33 12.40
C THR A 397 19.28 0.99 13.90
N PRO A 398 20.00 -0.04 14.35
CA PRO A 398 20.23 -0.31 15.77
C PRO A 398 20.79 0.91 16.51
N ARG A 399 20.46 1.02 17.80
CA ARG A 399 21.13 1.95 18.72
C ARG A 399 22.41 1.29 19.22
N ASN A 400 23.52 2.02 19.18
CA ASN A 400 24.85 1.56 19.62
C ASN A 400 25.23 2.07 21.02
#